data_AF-A0AAX1U1E8-F1
#
_entry.id   AF-A0AAX1U1E8-F1
#
_cell.length_a   1.000
_cell.length_b   1.000
_cell.length_c   1.000
_cell.angle_alpha   90.00
_cell.angle_beta   90.00
_cell.angle_gamma   90.00
#
_symmetry.space_group_name_H-M   'P 1'
#
loop_
_entity.id
_entity.type
_entity.pdbx_description
1 polymer ?
#
loop_
_entity_poly.entity_id
_entity_poly.type
_entity_poly.pdbx_seq_one_letter_code
_entity_poly.pdbx_strand_id
1 'polypeptide(L)' 'TLEEVVEHKDDIYYYPDCETMTDVAYYYIDELQALGDIPPSLQNYIDYEAYGRDLDMGGCFIETSRGMCEIPY' A
#
# COMPACT_ATOMS: atom_id res chain seq x y z
N THR A 1 1.65 -17.73 17.44
CA THR A 1 2.24 -17.31 18.73
C THR A 1 3.10 -16.08 18.51
N LEU A 2 3.77 -15.53 19.53
CA LEU A 2 4.73 -14.46 19.31
C LEU A 2 5.89 -14.91 18.39
N GLU A 3 6.22 -16.22 18.42
CA GLU A 3 7.27 -16.80 17.58
C GLU A 3 6.92 -16.71 16.08
N GLU A 4 5.69 -17.06 15.70
CA GLU A 4 5.23 -16.98 14.30
C GLU A 4 5.34 -15.56 13.72
N VAL A 5 5.05 -14.53 14.52
CA VAL A 5 5.15 -13.12 14.10
C VAL A 5 6.61 -12.70 13.91
N VAL A 6 7.53 -13.22 14.73
CA VAL A 6 8.96 -12.94 14.59
C VAL A 6 9.52 -13.63 13.35
N GLU A 7 9.06 -14.84 13.04
CA GLU A 7 9.50 -15.59 11.86
C GLU A 7 9.13 -14.90 10.54
N HIS A 8 7.98 -14.22 10.47
CA HIS A 8 7.49 -13.55 9.25
C HIS A 8 7.71 -12.03 9.27
N LYS A 9 8.48 -11.52 10.24
CA LYS A 9 8.70 -10.07 10.38
C LYS A 9 9.29 -9.44 9.13
N ASP A 10 10.22 -10.14 8.47
CA ASP A 10 10.93 -9.64 7.30
C ASP A 10 10.06 -9.66 6.03
N ASP A 11 8.89 -10.32 6.08
CA ASP A 11 7.92 -10.35 4.99
C ASP A 11 6.95 -9.17 5.04
N ILE A 12 6.90 -8.43 6.15
CA ILE A 12 6.00 -7.27 6.29
C ILE A 12 6.55 -6.08 5.49
N TYR A 13 5.77 -5.57 4.55
CA TYR A 13 6.08 -4.31 3.88
C TYR A 13 5.67 -3.14 4.75
N TYR A 14 6.58 -2.18 4.93
CA TYR A 14 6.36 -1.02 5.77
C TYR A 14 6.48 0.28 4.97
N TYR A 15 5.42 1.09 5.02
CA TYR A 15 5.27 2.37 4.34
C TYR A 15 5.27 3.50 5.37
N PRO A 16 6.45 4.02 5.77
CA PRO A 16 6.57 4.99 6.87
C PRO A 16 5.93 6.34 6.55
N ASP A 17 5.86 6.71 5.28
CA ASP A 17 5.34 8.00 4.82
C ASP A 17 3.89 7.91 4.32
N CYS A 18 3.22 6.78 4.53
CA CYS A 18 1.81 6.58 4.21
C CYS A 18 0.98 6.61 5.50
N GLU A 19 0.04 7.54 5.60
CA GLU A 19 -0.88 7.64 6.74
C GLU A 19 -2.22 6.98 6.44
N THR A 20 -2.56 6.82 5.16
CA THR A 20 -3.83 6.27 4.69
C THR A 20 -3.63 5.28 3.54
N MET A 21 -4.67 4.50 3.23
CA MET A 21 -4.68 3.65 2.02
C MET A 21 -4.63 4.45 0.72
N THR A 22 -4.99 5.74 0.74
CA THR A 22 -4.82 6.62 -0.42
C THR A 22 -3.33 6.91 -0.65
N ASP A 23 -2.55 7.11 0.40
CA ASP A 23 -1.10 7.31 0.29
C ASP A 23 -0.41 6.03 -0.21
N VAL A 24 -0.86 4.86 0.27
CA VAL A 24 -0.41 3.56 -0.25
C VAL A 24 -0.74 3.44 -1.74
N ALA A 25 -1.94 3.84 -2.17
CA ALA A 25 -2.30 3.86 -3.58
C ALA A 25 -1.38 4.76 -4.42
N TYR A 26 -1.04 5.95 -3.92
CA TYR A 26 -0.04 6.81 -4.56
C TYR A 26 1.30 6.09 -4.71
N TYR A 27 1.79 5.46 -3.64
CA TYR A 27 3.04 4.72 -3.66
C TYR A 27 3.01 3.59 -4.71
N TYR A 28 1.93 2.80 -4.78
CA TYR A 28 1.82 1.72 -5.75
C TYR A 28 1.81 2.22 -7.19
N ILE A 29 1.05 3.26 -7.48
CA ILE A 29 0.86 3.73 -8.85
C ILE A 29 2.04 4.56 -9.33
N ASP A 30 2.53 5.48 -8.51
CA ASP A 30 3.54 6.45 -8.94
C ASP A 30 4.98 5.95 -8.67
N GLU A 31 5.24 5.33 -7.52
CA GLU A 31 6.60 4.87 -7.15
C GLU A 31 6.88 3.44 -7.64
N LEU A 32 5.94 2.50 -7.49
CA LEU A 32 6.10 1.12 -7.95
C LEU A 32 5.66 0.91 -9.42
N GLN A 33 5.05 1.92 -10.04
CA GLN A 33 4.48 1.84 -11.38
C GLN A 33 3.55 0.63 -11.58
N ALA A 34 2.69 0.33 -10.60
CA ALA A 34 1.82 -0.86 -10.61
C ALA A 34 0.86 -0.92 -11.80
N LEU A 35 0.52 0.23 -12.39
CA LEU A 35 -0.31 0.35 -13.59
C LEU A 35 0.50 0.53 -14.89
N GLY A 36 1.84 0.43 -14.81
CA GLY A 36 2.76 0.71 -15.90
C GLY A 36 2.88 2.20 -16.22
N ASP A 37 3.30 2.51 -17.44
CA ASP A 37 3.45 3.90 -17.90
C ASP A 37 2.09 4.57 -18.12
N ILE A 38 1.70 5.42 -17.17
CA ILE A 38 0.49 6.24 -17.27
C ILE A 38 0.83 7.55 -18.01
N PRO A 39 0.12 7.88 -19.10
CA PRO A 39 0.26 9.17 -19.74
C PRO A 39 -0.02 10.32 -18.76
N PRO A 40 0.78 11.41 -18.73
CA PRO A 40 0.55 12.53 -17.81
C PRO A 40 -0.83 13.18 -17.95
N SER A 41 -1.45 13.08 -19.13
CA SER A 41 -2.81 13.54 -19.38
C SER A 41 -3.88 12.71 -18.67
N LEU A 42 -3.59 11.45 -18.31
CA LEU A 42 -4.50 10.53 -17.64
C LEU A 42 -4.24 10.43 -16.14
N GLN A 43 -3.04 10.77 -15.66
CA GLN A 43 -2.67 10.65 -14.24
C GLN A 43 -3.63 11.41 -13.31
N ASN A 44 -4.06 12.60 -13.71
CA ASN A 44 -5.01 13.42 -12.93
C ASN A 44 -6.46 12.87 -12.89
N TYR A 45 -6.75 11.81 -13.65
CA TYR A 45 -8.06 11.17 -13.67
C TYR A 45 -8.09 9.85 -12.89
N ILE A 46 -6.96 9.48 -12.27
CA ILE A 46 -6.88 8.29 -11.43
C ILE A 46 -7.52 8.60 -10.08
N ASP A 47 -8.45 7.74 -9.66
CA ASP A 47 -9.06 7.78 -8.35
C ASP A 47 -8.24 6.92 -7.38
N TYR A 48 -7.25 7.55 -6.74
CA TYR A 48 -6.35 6.91 -5.79
C TYR A 48 -7.08 6.42 -4.53
N GLU A 49 -8.15 7.10 -4.10
CA GLU A 49 -8.94 6.68 -2.94
C GLU A 49 -9.68 5.36 -3.25
N ALA A 50 -10.32 5.27 -4.42
CA ALA A 50 -10.98 4.05 -4.86
C ALA A 50 -9.99 2.89 -5.02
N TYR A 51 -8.82 3.14 -5.61
CA TYR A 51 -7.78 2.11 -5.75
C TYR A 51 -7.25 1.66 -4.38
N GLY A 52 -6.99 2.59 -3.46
CA GLY A 52 -6.55 2.28 -2.10
C GLY A 52 -7.56 1.43 -1.34
N ARG A 53 -8.86 1.71 -1.49
CA ARG A 53 -9.91 0.87 -0.91
C ARG A 53 -9.93 -0.53 -1.50
N ASP A 54 -9.72 -0.66 -2.81
CA ASP A 54 -9.68 -1.97 -3.47
C ASP A 54 -8.44 -2.78 -3.04
N LEU A 55 -7.29 -2.13 -2.82
CA LEU A 55 -6.11 -2.73 -2.21
C LEU A 55 -6.42 -3.26 -0.81
N ASP A 56 -7.07 -2.45 0.04
CA ASP A 56 -7.42 -2.85 1.41
C ASP A 56 -8.40 -4.04 1.44
N MET A 57 -9.35 -4.09 0.51
CA MET A 57 -10.26 -5.22 0.38
C MET A 57 -9.57 -6.51 -0.11
N GLY A 58 -8.49 -6.39 -0.89
CA GLY A 58 -7.76 -7.54 -1.45
C GLY A 58 -6.57 -8.01 -0.61
N GLY A 59 -5.98 -7.12 0.18
CA GLY A 59 -4.78 -7.37 0.97
C GLY A 59 -5.04 -7.38 2.48
N CYS A 60 -3.97 -7.25 3.25
CA CYS A 60 -4.03 -7.09 4.70
C CYS A 60 -3.16 -5.90 5.10
N PHE A 61 -3.79 -4.75 5.32
CA PHE A 61 -3.12 -3.53 5.70
C PHE A 61 -3.44 -3.16 7.14
N ILE A 62 -2.43 -2.68 7.87
CA ILE A 62 -2.55 -2.26 9.27
C ILE A 62 -2.07 -0.83 9.37
N GLU A 63 -2.96 0.04 9.83
CA GLU A 63 -2.62 1.41 10.20
C GLU A 63 -1.89 1.42 11.54
N THR A 64 -0.77 2.15 11.60
CA THR A 64 -0.01 2.37 12.83
C THR A 64 0.28 3.85 13.01
N SER A 65 0.62 4.25 14.24
CA SER A 65 1.06 5.63 14.52
C SER A 65 2.39 6.02 13.86
N ARG A 66 3.01 5.11 13.10
CA ARG A 66 4.26 5.31 12.38
C ARG A 66 4.12 5.05 10.88
N GLY A 67 2.90 4.94 10.36
CA GLY A 67 2.62 4.65 8.96
C GLY A 67 1.91 3.31 8.75
N MET A 68 1.83 2.88 7.50
CA MET A 68 1.08 1.68 7.10
C MET A 68 1.99 0.45 6.99
N CYS A 69 1.45 -0.72 7.35
CA CYS A 69 2.10 -2.01 7.13
C CYS A 69 1.21 -2.90 6.27
N GLU A 70 1.77 -3.60 5.29
CA GLU A 70 1.11 -4.68 4.56
C GLU A 70 1.65 -6.04 5.02
N ILE A 71 0.75 -6.97 5.28
CA ILE A 71 1.07 -8.37 5.58
C ILE A 71 0.78 -9.19 4.31
N PRO A 72 1.81 -9.63 3.57
CA PRO A 72 1.60 -10.49 2.42
C PRO A 72 1.13 -11.90 2.83
N TYR A 73 0.48 -12.59 1.88
CA TYR A 73 -0.01 -13.96 2.03
C TYR A 73 1.06 -15.02 1.85
#